data_AF-A0A257JXA9-F1
#
_entry.id   AF-A0A257JXA9-F1
#
_cell.length_a   1.000
_cell.length_b   1.000
_cell.length_c   1.000
_cell.angle_alpha   90.00
_cell.angle_beta   90.00
_cell.angle_gamma   90.00
#
_symmetry.space_group_name_H-M   'P 1'
#
loop_
_entity.id
_entity.type
_entity.pdbx_description
1 polymer ?
#
loop_
_entity_poly.entity_id
_entity_poly.type
_entity_poly.pdbx_seq_one_letter_code
_entity_poly.pdbx_strand_id
1 'polypeptide(L)'
;MESNVKAEDLRHLEFLALNSKEIVEKQVDSYRQQHSYAGTIIGFTVLFIPFFLNSIDGSNETIQLITIVPIVLFISSILLMLSIFRGKPLDQALSTEKFDTLMIKTYKEILVYEIGANTVSYTRNNAVTRKGNKRYTLGVGLTTIAILIAIVLLLISSFMAIEKGPTKVQVVSPTAR
;
A
#
# COMPACT_ATOMS: atom_id res chain seq x y z
N MET A 1 50.44 -3.24 -40.67
CA MET A 1 50.17 -4.18 -39.56
C MET A 1 48.94 -3.65 -38.85
N GLU A 2 47.78 -3.86 -39.46
CA GLU A 2 46.49 -3.43 -38.91
C GLU A 2 46.17 -4.33 -37.72
N SER A 3 46.28 -3.77 -36.51
CA SER A 3 45.78 -4.43 -35.31
C SER A 3 44.26 -4.48 -35.45
N ASN A 4 43.77 -5.65 -35.86
CA ASN A 4 42.38 -6.03 -35.84
C ASN A 4 41.94 -6.15 -34.37
N VAL A 5 41.78 -5.00 -33.71
CA VAL A 5 41.11 -4.90 -32.41
C VAL A 5 39.65 -5.18 -32.72
N LYS A 6 39.25 -6.45 -32.63
CA LYS A 6 37.84 -6.84 -32.62
C LYS A 6 37.14 -5.94 -31.61
N ALA A 7 36.33 -5.00 -32.08
CA ALA A 7 35.45 -4.23 -31.23
C ALA A 7 34.60 -5.26 -30.48
N GLU A 8 34.86 -5.41 -29.18
CA GLU A 8 34.17 -6.37 -28.34
C GLU A 8 32.68 -6.01 -28.38
N ASP A 9 31.81 -6.96 -28.71
CA ASP A 9 30.36 -6.71 -28.76
C ASP A 9 29.82 -6.64 -27.33
N LEU A 10 29.59 -5.42 -26.85
CA LEU A 10 29.17 -5.14 -25.48
C LEU A 10 27.65 -4.94 -25.34
N ARG A 11 26.87 -5.14 -26.41
CA ARG A 11 25.41 -4.90 -26.42
C ARG A 11 24.66 -5.66 -25.33
N HIS A 12 25.11 -6.86 -24.99
CA HIS A 12 24.53 -7.63 -23.88
C HIS A 12 24.77 -6.97 -22.52
N LEU A 13 25.94 -6.39 -22.30
CA LEU A 13 26.24 -5.68 -21.07
C LEU A 13 25.49 -4.35 -20.99
N GLU A 14 25.32 -3.65 -22.11
CA GLU A 14 24.47 -2.45 -22.19
C GLU A 14 23.02 -2.76 -21.83
N PHE A 15 22.47 -3.82 -22.43
CA PHE A 15 21.13 -4.28 -22.12
C PHE A 15 20.96 -4.62 -20.64
N LEU A 16 21.94 -5.33 -20.05
CA LEU A 16 21.90 -5.69 -18.64
C LEU A 16 22.05 -4.47 -17.71
N ALA A 17 22.93 -3.52 -18.04
CA ALA A 17 23.12 -2.29 -17.28
C ALA A 17 21.82 -1.49 -17.24
N LEU A 18 21.23 -1.22 -18.41
CA LEU A 18 19.96 -0.50 -18.53
C LEU A 18 18.81 -1.19 -17.79
N ASN A 19 18.64 -2.50 -18.00
CA ASN A 19 17.56 -3.26 -17.37
C ASN A 19 17.74 -3.35 -15.85
N SER A 20 18.98 -3.53 -15.37
CA SER A 20 19.26 -3.58 -13.92
C SER A 20 18.94 -2.25 -13.23
N LYS A 21 19.22 -1.12 -13.88
CA LYS A 21 18.85 0.22 -13.42
C LYS A 21 17.33 0.38 -13.36
N GLU A 22 16.64 0.05 -14.45
CA GLU A 22 15.17 0.15 -14.54
C GLU A 22 14.47 -0.69 -13.46
N ILE A 23 14.97 -1.89 -13.17
CA ILE A 23 14.43 -2.75 -12.11
C ILE A 23 14.55 -2.09 -10.73
N VAL A 24 15.69 -1.46 -10.43
CA VAL A 24 15.90 -0.76 -9.15
C VAL A 24 14.98 0.46 -9.06
N GLU A 25 14.86 1.26 -10.12
CA GLU A 25 13.97 2.43 -10.17
C GLU A 25 12.50 2.02 -9.94
N LYS A 26 12.02 0.98 -10.64
CA LYS A 26 10.67 0.43 -10.42
C LYS A 26 10.45 -0.06 -8.99
N GLN A 27 11.47 -0.65 -8.36
CA GLN A 27 11.39 -1.09 -6.97
C GLN A 27 11.25 0.10 -6.00
N VAL A 28 12.01 1.18 -6.24
CA VAL A 28 11.91 2.43 -5.48
C VAL A 28 10.55 3.07 -5.66
N ASP A 29 10.04 3.15 -6.88
CA ASP A 29 8.74 3.75 -7.17
C ASP A 29 7.60 2.95 -6.56
N SER A 30 7.63 1.62 -6.68
CA SER A 30 6.67 0.73 -6.03
C SER A 30 6.65 0.93 -4.50
N TYR A 31 7.83 1.04 -3.88
CA TYR A 31 7.95 1.31 -2.44
C TYR A 31 7.34 2.66 -2.04
N ARG A 32 7.60 3.72 -2.81
CA ARG A 32 7.02 5.06 -2.58
C ARG A 32 5.51 5.06 -2.76
N GLN A 33 5.02 4.39 -3.81
CA GLN A 33 3.60 4.26 -4.11
C GLN A 33 2.87 3.54 -2.96
N GLN A 34 3.46 2.47 -2.44
CA GLN A 34 2.92 1.73 -1.31
C GLN A 34 2.85 2.59 -0.03
N HIS A 35 3.84 3.44 0.23
CA HIS A 35 3.78 4.41 1.35
C HIS A 35 2.63 5.39 1.17
N SER A 36 2.48 5.93 -0.05
CA SER A 36 1.38 6.84 -0.38
C SER A 36 0.02 6.17 -0.16
N TYR A 37 -0.17 4.95 -0.69
CA TYR A 37 -1.40 4.19 -0.52
C TYR A 37 -1.69 3.80 0.93
N ALA A 38 -0.67 3.38 1.69
CA ALA A 38 -0.82 3.13 3.12
C ALA A 38 -1.32 4.38 3.86
N GLY A 39 -0.77 5.55 3.53
CA GLY A 39 -1.20 6.84 4.09
C GLY A 39 -2.66 7.15 3.77
N THR A 40 -3.06 6.98 2.51
CA THR A 40 -4.45 7.17 2.06
C THR A 40 -5.42 6.22 2.77
N ILE A 41 -5.08 4.94 2.88
CA ILE A 41 -5.94 3.94 3.54
C ILE A 41 -6.08 4.26 5.03
N ILE A 42 -4.99 4.64 5.71
CA ILE A 42 -5.05 5.09 7.10
C ILE A 42 -5.96 6.31 7.21
N GLY A 43 -5.77 7.33 6.37
CA GLY A 43 -6.59 8.54 6.38
C GLY A 43 -8.08 8.25 6.22
N PHE A 44 -8.44 7.43 5.23
CA PHE A 44 -9.83 6.98 5.04
C PHE A 44 -10.35 6.21 6.25
N THR A 45 -9.55 5.29 6.79
CA THR A 45 -9.95 4.45 7.94
C THR A 45 -10.23 5.29 9.18
N VAL A 46 -9.38 6.28 9.47
CA VAL A 46 -9.54 7.18 10.62
C VAL A 46 -10.82 8.00 10.51
N LEU A 47 -11.22 8.41 9.30
CA LEU A 47 -12.49 9.11 9.05
C LEU A 47 -13.70 8.17 9.07
N PHE A 48 -13.52 6.93 8.61
CA PHE A 48 -14.59 5.94 8.55
C PHE A 48 -15.04 5.47 9.95
N ILE A 49 -14.11 5.28 10.89
CA ILE A 49 -14.43 4.83 12.26
C ILE A 49 -15.51 5.69 12.94
N PRO A 50 -15.38 7.02 13.07
CA PRO A 50 -16.41 7.83 13.71
C PRO A 50 -17.71 7.84 12.92
N PHE A 51 -17.67 7.83 11.59
CA PHE A 51 -18.86 7.68 10.76
C PHE A 51 -19.62 6.38 11.05
N PHE A 52 -18.90 5.27 11.12
CA PHE A 52 -19.45 3.96 11.41
C PHE A 52 -20.08 3.90 12.81
N LEU A 53 -19.37 4.42 13.82
CA LEU A 53 -19.87 4.43 15.20
C LEU A 53 -21.11 5.31 15.36
N ASN A 54 -21.10 6.52 14.80
CA ASN A 54 -22.26 7.41 14.83
C ASN A 54 -23.48 6.79 14.12
N SER A 55 -23.27 5.99 13.07
CA SER A 55 -24.36 5.33 12.34
C SER A 55 -24.98 4.15 13.09
N ILE A 56 -24.31 3.66 14.13
CA ILE A 56 -24.78 2.56 14.99
C ILE A 56 -25.22 3.09 16.36
N ASP A 57 -25.07 4.38 16.60
CA ASP A 57 -25.55 5.02 17.83
C ASP A 57 -27.08 4.84 17.97
N GLY A 58 -27.53 4.47 19.17
CA GLY A 58 -28.92 4.09 19.43
C GLY A 58 -29.35 2.69 18.94
N SER A 59 -28.44 1.90 18.36
CA SER A 59 -28.70 0.47 18.07
C SER A 59 -28.74 -0.38 19.34
N ASN A 60 -29.21 -1.63 19.22
CA ASN A 60 -29.27 -2.57 20.34
C ASN A 60 -27.88 -2.86 20.95
N GLU A 61 -27.81 -3.09 22.26
CA GLU A 61 -26.57 -3.37 23.00
C GLU A 61 -25.73 -4.50 22.38
N THR A 62 -26.39 -5.53 21.84
CA THR A 62 -25.70 -6.62 21.13
C THR A 62 -24.96 -6.14 19.88
N ILE A 63 -25.54 -5.24 19.09
CA ILE A 63 -24.90 -4.69 17.89
C ILE A 63 -23.72 -3.83 18.32
N GLN A 64 -23.90 -3.00 19.35
CA GLN A 64 -22.83 -2.18 19.92
C GLN A 64 -21.65 -3.04 20.39
N LEU A 65 -21.89 -4.16 21.07
CA LEU A 65 -20.82 -5.08 21.48
C LEU A 65 -20.06 -5.66 20.28
N ILE A 66 -20.77 -6.05 19.21
CA ILE A 66 -20.15 -6.62 18.01
C ILE A 66 -19.32 -5.57 17.25
N THR A 67 -19.66 -4.27 17.35
CA THR A 67 -18.88 -3.20 16.71
C THR A 67 -17.43 -3.08 17.20
N ILE A 68 -17.10 -3.64 18.36
CA ILE A 68 -15.72 -3.71 18.85
C ILE A 68 -14.81 -4.47 17.86
N VAL A 69 -15.34 -5.51 17.22
CA VAL A 69 -14.58 -6.36 16.29
C VAL A 69 -13.99 -5.56 15.11
N PRO A 70 -14.79 -4.86 14.27
CA PRO A 70 -14.23 -4.05 13.19
C PRO A 70 -13.32 -2.92 13.69
N ILE A 71 -13.59 -2.32 14.86
CA ILE A 71 -12.71 -1.29 15.44
C ILE A 71 -11.31 -1.84 15.73
N VAL A 72 -11.23 -2.99 16.42
CA VAL A 72 -9.94 -3.64 16.73
C VAL A 72 -9.17 -4.00 15.46
N LEU A 73 -9.88 -4.47 14.42
CA LEU A 73 -9.28 -4.76 13.12
C LEU A 73 -8.76 -3.49 12.43
N PHE A 74 -9.53 -2.39 12.45
CA PHE A 74 -9.08 -1.11 11.91
C PHE A 74 -7.85 -0.57 12.63
N ILE A 75 -7.83 -0.59 13.96
CA ILE A 75 -6.67 -0.16 14.75
C ILE A 75 -5.45 -1.03 14.42
N SER A 76 -5.63 -2.36 14.38
CA SER A 76 -4.55 -3.30 14.04
C SER A 76 -3.99 -3.04 12.64
N SER A 77 -4.88 -2.76 11.68
CA SER A 77 -4.49 -2.39 10.32
C SER A 77 -3.69 -1.09 10.28
N ILE A 78 -4.16 -0.04 10.96
CA ILE A 78 -3.46 1.24 11.06
C ILE A 78 -2.06 1.05 11.65
N LEU A 79 -1.93 0.28 12.73
CA LEU A 79 -0.62 0.01 13.35
C LEU A 79 0.34 -0.73 12.40
N LEU A 80 -0.15 -1.73 11.66
CA LEU A 80 0.64 -2.43 10.65
C LEU A 80 1.11 -1.49 9.54
N MET A 81 0.21 -0.65 9.01
CA MET A 81 0.54 0.28 7.94
C MET A 81 1.44 1.43 8.42
N LEU A 82 1.24 1.95 9.63
CA LEU A 82 2.12 2.95 10.25
C LEU A 82 3.56 2.44 10.40
N SER A 83 3.71 1.14 10.67
CA SER A 83 5.03 0.53 10.82
C SER A 83 5.85 0.51 9.52
N ILE A 84 5.22 0.72 8.36
CA ILE A 84 5.89 0.79 7.04
C ILE A 84 6.70 2.10 6.95
N PHE A 85 6.16 3.21 7.45
CA PHE A 85 6.84 4.52 7.43
C PHE A 85 8.10 4.62 8.28
N ARG A 86 8.33 3.64 9.16
CA ARG A 86 9.56 3.56 9.99
C ARG A 86 10.75 2.98 9.22
N GLY A 87 10.56 2.59 7.95
CA GLY A 87 11.60 2.03 7.10
C GLY A 87 12.68 3.04 6.70
N LYS A 88 13.88 2.52 6.40
CA LYS A 88 14.94 3.33 5.79
C LYS A 88 14.60 3.63 4.32
N PRO A 89 15.04 4.76 3.76
CA PRO A 89 14.97 4.98 2.32
C PRO A 89 15.69 3.86 1.56
N LEU A 90 15.19 3.54 0.38
CA LEU A 90 15.80 2.52 -0.49
C LEU A 90 17.01 3.09 -1.23
N ASP A 91 18.02 2.23 -1.42
CA ASP A 91 19.19 2.52 -2.24
C ASP A 91 18.72 2.82 -3.67
N GLN A 92 19.24 3.90 -4.26
CA GLN A 92 19.00 4.21 -5.67
C GLN A 92 19.96 3.37 -6.54
N ALA A 93 19.79 3.46 -7.87
CA ALA A 93 20.76 2.93 -8.81
C ALA A 93 22.15 3.60 -8.63
N LEU A 94 23.10 3.26 -9.49
CA LEU A 94 24.46 3.79 -9.48
C LEU A 94 24.58 5.27 -9.05
N SER A 95 25.37 5.53 -8.00
CA SER A 95 25.59 6.87 -7.45
C SER A 95 26.46 7.73 -8.37
N THR A 96 26.07 9.00 -8.51
CA THR A 96 26.83 10.03 -9.23
C THR A 96 28.18 10.33 -8.57
N GLU A 97 28.35 10.04 -7.28
CA GLU A 97 29.60 10.24 -6.54
C GLU A 97 30.76 9.37 -7.05
N LYS A 98 30.47 8.36 -7.87
CA LYS A 98 31.48 7.46 -8.45
C LYS A 98 31.82 7.79 -9.90
N PHE A 99 31.22 8.84 -10.47
CA PHE A 99 31.40 9.17 -11.88
C PHE A 99 32.84 9.58 -12.19
N ASP A 100 33.48 10.38 -11.33
CA ASP A 100 34.88 10.78 -11.51
C ASP A 100 35.82 9.56 -11.54
N THR A 101 35.50 8.52 -10.77
CA THR A 101 36.27 7.28 -10.74
C THR A 101 36.02 6.39 -11.96
N LEU A 102 34.85 6.54 -12.60
CA LEU A 102 34.46 5.80 -13.80
C LEU A 102 34.91 6.48 -15.09
N MET A 103 35.19 7.79 -15.09
CA MET A 103 35.65 8.52 -16.28
C MET A 103 37.00 8.01 -16.83
N ILE A 104 37.84 7.42 -15.96
CA ILE A 104 39.15 6.87 -16.35
C ILE A 104 39.10 5.37 -16.69
N LYS A 105 37.90 4.76 -16.67
CA LYS A 105 37.69 3.32 -16.90
C LYS A 105 37.32 3.04 -18.35
N THR A 106 37.57 1.80 -18.79
CA THR A 106 37.10 1.35 -20.10
C THR A 106 35.58 1.20 -20.10
N TYR A 107 34.95 1.31 -21.27
CA TYR A 107 33.50 1.21 -21.39
C TYR A 107 32.94 -0.10 -20.80
N LYS A 108 33.61 -1.22 -21.05
CA LYS A 108 33.25 -2.52 -20.45
C LYS A 108 33.31 -2.50 -18.93
N GLU A 109 34.36 -1.92 -18.34
CA GLU A 109 34.48 -1.81 -16.88
C GLU A 109 33.35 -0.94 -16.29
N ILE A 110 32.95 0.13 -16.98
CA ILE A 110 31.83 0.98 -16.55
C ILE A 110 30.53 0.16 -16.52
N LEU A 111 30.24 -0.58 -17.60
CA LEU A 111 29.03 -1.41 -17.67
C LEU A 111 29.00 -2.49 -16.59
N VAL A 112 30.11 -3.20 -16.38
CA VAL A 112 30.22 -4.24 -15.34
C VAL A 112 30.06 -3.64 -13.94
N TYR A 113 30.64 -2.45 -13.71
CA TYR A 113 30.49 -1.73 -12.45
C TYR A 113 29.03 -1.35 -12.19
N GLU A 114 28.34 -0.80 -13.19
CA GLU A 114 26.93 -0.43 -13.09
C GLU A 114 26.04 -1.63 -12.77
N ILE A 115 26.21 -2.74 -13.51
CA ILE A 115 25.48 -4.00 -13.24
C ILE A 115 25.72 -4.48 -11.80
N GLY A 116 26.98 -4.46 -11.35
CA GLY A 116 27.35 -4.87 -10.00
C GLY A 116 26.71 -3.99 -8.93
N ALA A 117 26.81 -2.66 -9.09
CA ALA A 117 26.21 -1.70 -8.17
C ALA A 117 24.69 -1.87 -8.07
N ASN A 118 24.00 -1.95 -9.22
CA ASN A 118 22.54 -2.12 -9.27
C ASN A 118 22.08 -3.45 -8.66
N THR A 119 22.86 -4.53 -8.85
CA THR A 119 22.57 -5.84 -8.24
C THR A 119 22.64 -5.78 -6.72
N VAL A 120 23.64 -5.08 -6.17
CA VAL A 120 23.77 -4.87 -4.72
C VAL A 120 22.62 -4.03 -4.19
N SER A 121 22.29 -2.91 -4.84
CA SER A 121 21.14 -2.07 -4.48
C SER A 121 19.84 -2.87 -4.47
N TYR A 122 19.58 -3.63 -5.54
CA TYR A 122 18.38 -4.48 -5.64
C TYR A 122 18.28 -5.48 -4.48
N THR A 123 19.38 -6.17 -4.16
CA THR A 123 19.39 -7.20 -3.12
C THR A 123 19.11 -6.61 -1.73
N ARG A 124 19.73 -5.45 -1.42
CA ARG A 124 19.50 -4.75 -0.15
C ARG A 124 18.07 -4.22 -0.06
N ASN A 125 17.59 -3.59 -1.13
CA ASN A 125 16.22 -3.09 -1.22
C ASN A 125 15.19 -4.21 -1.10
N ASN A 126 15.41 -5.36 -1.73
CA ASN A 126 14.48 -6.49 -1.69
C ASN A 126 14.26 -7.01 -0.26
N ALA A 127 15.29 -7.01 0.59
CA ALA A 127 15.16 -7.38 2.00
C ALA A 127 14.27 -6.41 2.78
N VAL A 128 14.30 -5.11 2.45
CA VAL A 128 13.48 -4.06 3.08
C VAL A 128 12.05 -4.12 2.54
N THR A 129 11.87 -4.13 1.22
CA THR A 129 10.56 -4.13 0.57
C THR A 129 9.75 -5.39 0.89
N ARG A 130 10.38 -6.56 0.99
CA ARG A 130 9.67 -7.80 1.36
C ARG A 130 9.03 -7.71 2.74
N LYS A 131 9.70 -7.11 3.72
CA LYS A 131 9.14 -6.90 5.07
C LYS A 131 8.00 -5.88 5.05
N GLY A 132 8.19 -4.78 4.32
CA GLY A 132 7.16 -3.76 4.11
C GLY A 132 5.90 -4.34 3.45
N ASN A 133 6.07 -5.07 2.34
CA ASN A 133 5.01 -5.74 1.60
C ASN A 133 4.18 -6.66 2.46
N LYS A 134 4.81 -7.52 3.27
CA LYS A 134 4.05 -8.40 4.17
C LYS A 134 3.14 -7.61 5.12
N ARG A 135 3.64 -6.53 5.72
CA ARG A 135 2.86 -5.71 6.65
C ARG A 135 1.76 -4.93 5.95
N TYR A 136 2.05 -4.39 4.77
CA TYR A 136 1.06 -3.70 3.94
C TYR A 136 -0.07 -4.62 3.51
N THR A 137 0.24 -5.79 2.94
CA THR A 137 -0.77 -6.75 2.50
C THR A 137 -1.64 -7.23 3.66
N LEU A 138 -1.04 -7.47 4.83
CA LEU A 138 -1.80 -7.80 6.04
C LEU A 138 -2.70 -6.63 6.48
N GLY A 139 -2.18 -5.40 6.51
CA GLY A 139 -2.96 -4.20 6.84
C GLY A 139 -4.15 -4.02 5.90
N VAL A 140 -3.91 -4.03 4.59
CA VAL A 140 -4.97 -3.96 3.57
C VAL A 140 -6.02 -5.06 3.81
N GLY A 141 -5.59 -6.31 4.01
CA GLY A 141 -6.50 -7.42 4.28
C GLY A 141 -7.36 -7.21 5.53
N LEU A 142 -6.76 -6.75 6.64
CA LEU A 142 -7.50 -6.42 7.86
C LEU A 142 -8.50 -5.29 7.65
N THR A 143 -8.12 -4.24 6.92
CA THR A 143 -9.03 -3.14 6.57
C THR A 143 -10.21 -3.63 5.73
N THR A 144 -9.96 -4.47 4.72
CA THR A 144 -11.03 -5.03 3.88
C THR A 144 -12.01 -5.87 4.70
N ILE A 145 -11.51 -6.75 5.56
CA ILE A 145 -12.36 -7.57 6.45
C ILE A 145 -13.17 -6.67 7.40
N ALA A 146 -12.54 -5.66 7.99
CA ALA A 146 -13.20 -4.72 8.89
C ALA A 146 -14.32 -3.93 8.19
N ILE A 147 -14.09 -3.46 6.96
CA ILE A 147 -15.10 -2.78 6.13
C ILE A 147 -16.28 -3.72 5.83
N LEU A 148 -16.01 -4.97 5.45
CA LEU A 148 -17.08 -5.93 5.18
C LEU A 148 -17.96 -6.18 6.40
N ILE A 149 -17.34 -6.39 7.57
CA ILE A 149 -18.07 -6.55 8.84
C ILE A 149 -18.87 -5.28 9.16
N ALA A 150 -18.27 -4.10 9.00
CA ALA A 150 -18.93 -2.83 9.25
C ALA A 150 -20.16 -2.63 8.35
N ILE A 151 -20.05 -2.94 7.05
CA ILE A 151 -21.18 -2.86 6.11
C ILE A 151 -22.32 -3.78 6.54
N VAL A 152 -22.01 -5.03 6.89
CA VAL A 152 -23.02 -6.00 7.36
C VAL A 152 -23.72 -5.49 8.62
N LEU A 153 -22.98 -4.95 9.59
CA LEU A 153 -23.55 -4.40 10.81
C LEU A 153 -24.44 -3.18 10.55
N LEU A 154 -24.03 -2.29 9.65
CA LEU A 154 -24.84 -1.13 9.26
C LEU A 154 -26.15 -1.55 8.60
N LEU A 155 -26.12 -2.57 7.72
CA LEU A 155 -27.34 -3.10 7.10
C LEU A 155 -28.28 -3.70 8.14
N ILE A 156 -27.78 -4.55 9.04
CA ILE A 156 -28.58 -5.15 10.11
C ILE A 156 -29.20 -4.07 11.00
N SER A 157 -28.41 -3.08 11.42
CA SER A 157 -28.88 -1.95 12.23
C SER A 157 -30.00 -1.19 11.53
N SER A 158 -29.83 -0.90 10.23
CA SER A 158 -30.82 -0.20 9.40
C SER A 158 -32.14 -0.98 9.26
N PHE A 159 -32.07 -2.28 8.96
CA PHE A 159 -33.27 -3.11 8.85
C PHE A 159 -34.05 -3.18 10.18
N MET A 160 -33.34 -3.35 11.30
CA MET A 160 -33.98 -3.35 12.63
C MET A 160 -34.60 -2.00 13.00
N ALA A 161 -34.02 -0.88 12.54
CA ALA A 161 -34.60 0.44 12.75
C ALA A 161 -35.91 0.63 11.96
N ILE A 162 -35.97 0.12 10.73
CA ILE A 162 -37.18 0.17 9.89
C ILE A 162 -38.32 -0.64 10.52
N GLU A 163 -38.05 -1.85 11.02
CA GLU A 163 -39.07 -2.69 11.67
C GLU A 163 -39.70 -2.04 12.92
N LYS A 164 -38.97 -1.15 13.59
CA LYS A 164 -39.44 -0.43 14.79
C LYS A 164 -40.16 0.89 14.49
N GLY A 165 -40.19 1.33 13.23
CA GLY A 165 -40.90 2.55 12.83
C GLY A 165 -42.42 2.36 12.89
N PRO A 166 -43.19 3.17 13.64
CA PRO A 166 -44.64 3.02 13.68
C PRO A 166 -45.21 3.31 12.29
N THR A 167 -45.97 2.36 11.74
CA THR A 167 -46.76 2.57 10.52
C THR A 167 -47.68 3.76 10.77
N LYS A 168 -47.45 4.89 10.08
CA LYS A 168 -48.33 6.05 10.15
C LYS A 168 -49.66 5.71 9.47
N VAL A 169 -50.60 5.13 10.22
CA VAL A 169 -51.96 4.93 9.76
C VAL A 169 -52.70 6.25 9.89
N GLN A 170 -52.88 6.95 8.77
CA GLN A 170 -53.78 8.10 8.72
C GLN A 170 -55.22 7.57 8.72
N VAL A 171 -55.91 7.71 9.85
CA VAL A 171 -57.34 7.42 9.92
C VAL A 171 -58.07 8.58 9.25
N VAL A 172 -58.53 8.37 8.01
CA VAL A 172 -59.40 9.33 7.33
C VAL A 172 -60.82 9.10 7.84
N SER A 173 -61.29 9.98 8.73
CA SER A 173 -62.69 9.98 9.16
C SER A 173 -63.59 10.30 7.95
N PRO A 174 -64.63 9.50 7.66
CA PRO A 174 -65.58 9.87 6.61
C PRO A 174 -66.36 11.09 7.08
N THR A 175 -66.29 12.18 6.33
CA THR A 175 -67.10 13.37 6.54
C THR A 175 -68.57 12.97 6.42
N ALA A 176 -69.28 12.92 7.54
CA ALA A 176 -70.72 12.75 7.56
C ALA A 176 -71.37 13.99 6.92
N ARG A 177 -72.19 13.76 5.89
CA ARG A 177 -73.04 14.76 5.24
C ARG A 177 -74.28 15.04 6.08
#